data_AF-A0A848JXP6-F1
#
_entry.id   AF-A0A848JXP6-F1
#
_cell.length_a   1.000
_cell.length_b   1.000
_cell.length_c   1.000
_cell.angle_alpha   90.00
_cell.angle_beta   90.00
_cell.angle_gamma   90.00
#
_symmetry.space_group_name_H-M   'P 1'
#
loop_
_entity.id
_entity.type
_entity.pdbx_description
1 polymer ?
#
loop_
_entity_poly.entity_id
_entity_poly.type
_entity_poly.pdbx_seq_one_letter_code
_entity_poly.pdbx_strand_id
1 'polypeptide(L)'
;MKDTERELADCVGAIYQAGAGDGSWFDVGARICRVMDARRALLILGGPGGPRNLLMPADGSETAYSDYFHARDPYAAKARYDFATARAYHLGNAKLGAELVAENDFLHSEFYCDFARHHERRHVIGGMAGLTEATPILVSRGDDTGAFDETHVRLLKTLMPHVQRAIELRARLGRDDEAVALTRAALDALPVGVSIVDAGLKIRFINDLARKYLAGPNSGLFSLRSGPYTGSGVYMAAMSREEAVVLRRLVASATSGGSGGGMRVTSPNGAIVALMVAPAPQRLADDVSGSQAGGNRESLALIILRPLNRKAVPQADMLCEMFGFSRAEAEVALALTGGASAEDVARGRGVSLMTVRSQIRSILGKSEADNLRDFERTMATLGALVPQLR
;
A
#
# COMPACT_ATOMS: atom_id res chain seq x y z
N MET A 1 16.36 3.90 -43.08
CA MET A 1 15.78 5.13 -42.50
C MET A 1 14.30 4.96 -42.18
N LYS A 2 13.40 4.73 -43.14
CA LYS A 2 11.95 4.55 -42.85
C LYS A 2 11.64 3.41 -41.88
N ASP A 3 12.35 2.28 -42.00
CA ASP A 3 12.15 1.14 -41.10
C ASP A 3 12.65 1.43 -39.67
N THR A 4 13.83 2.06 -39.54
CA THR A 4 14.41 2.46 -38.26
C THR A 4 13.55 3.48 -37.49
N GLU A 5 12.96 4.46 -38.20
CA GLU A 5 12.04 5.42 -37.58
C GLU A 5 10.77 4.75 -37.05
N ARG A 6 10.24 3.78 -37.81
CA ARG A 6 9.07 3.00 -37.39
C ARG A 6 9.39 2.13 -36.18
N GLU A 7 10.52 1.42 -36.18
CA GLU A 7 10.95 0.60 -35.05
C GLU A 7 11.19 1.42 -33.79
N LEU A 8 11.74 2.63 -33.94
CA LEU A 8 11.93 3.56 -32.82
C LEU A 8 10.59 4.03 -32.25
N ALA A 9 9.65 4.43 -33.10
CA ALA A 9 8.31 4.85 -32.67
C ALA A 9 7.57 3.70 -31.96
N ASP A 10 7.64 2.49 -32.50
CA ASP A 10 7.05 1.29 -31.90
C ASP A 10 7.71 0.97 -30.54
N CYS A 11 9.03 1.16 -30.41
CA CYS A 11 9.75 1.00 -29.14
C CYS A 11 9.29 2.03 -28.11
N VAL A 12 9.08 3.29 -28.50
CA VAL A 12 8.54 4.33 -27.62
C VAL A 12 7.13 3.97 -27.13
N GLY A 13 6.28 3.48 -28.04
CA GLY A 13 4.94 3.00 -27.67
C GLY A 13 4.98 1.89 -26.62
N ALA A 14 5.85 0.88 -26.82
CA ALA A 14 6.02 -0.21 -25.87
C ALA A 14 6.54 0.26 -24.50
N ILE A 15 7.45 1.24 -24.46
CA ILE A 15 7.96 1.84 -23.21
C ILE A 15 6.81 2.44 -22.38
N TYR A 16 5.90 3.18 -23.02
CA TYR A 16 4.77 3.79 -22.31
C TYR A 16 3.74 2.76 -21.87
N GLN A 17 3.42 1.76 -22.69
CA GLN A 17 2.54 0.65 -22.30
C GLN A 17 3.09 -0.10 -21.09
N ALA A 18 4.38 -0.43 -21.09
CA ALA A 18 5.04 -1.09 -19.96
C ALA A 18 5.13 -0.21 -18.70
N GLY A 19 5.28 1.11 -18.87
CA GLY A 19 5.26 2.08 -17.76
C GLY A 19 3.88 2.27 -17.13
N ALA A 20 2.82 2.18 -17.93
CA ALA A 20 1.43 2.29 -17.46
C ALA A 20 0.89 0.98 -16.83
N GLY A 21 1.54 -0.15 -17.07
CA GLY A 21 1.15 -1.46 -16.55
C GLY A 21 0.38 -2.35 -17.55
N ASP A 22 0.11 -1.84 -18.76
CA ASP A 22 -0.64 -2.55 -19.82
C ASP A 22 0.26 -3.38 -20.75
N GLY A 23 1.58 -3.40 -20.52
CA GLY A 23 2.57 -4.03 -21.39
C GLY A 23 3.73 -4.70 -20.65
N SER A 24 4.55 -5.43 -21.41
CA SER A 24 5.70 -6.16 -20.88
C SER A 24 7.01 -5.40 -21.10
N TRP A 25 7.79 -5.23 -20.03
CA TRP A 25 9.16 -4.70 -20.14
C TRP A 25 10.09 -5.64 -20.92
N PHE A 26 9.78 -6.93 -21.04
CA PHE A 26 10.53 -7.85 -21.90
C PHE A 26 10.33 -7.55 -23.40
N ASP A 27 9.15 -7.09 -23.81
CA ASP A 27 8.91 -6.64 -25.19
C ASP A 27 9.71 -5.36 -25.48
N VAL A 28 9.78 -4.45 -24.50
CA VAL A 28 10.64 -3.26 -24.59
C VAL A 28 12.10 -3.67 -24.80
N GLY A 29 12.61 -4.63 -24.03
CA GLY A 29 13.98 -5.13 -24.19
C GLY A 29 14.23 -5.73 -25.57
N ALA A 30 13.31 -6.56 -26.07
CA ALA A 30 13.40 -7.15 -27.41
C ALA A 30 13.41 -6.09 -28.52
N ARG A 31 12.65 -5.00 -28.37
CA ARG A 31 12.64 -3.86 -29.32
C ARG A 31 13.92 -3.04 -29.24
N ILE A 32 14.43 -2.76 -28.05
CA ILE A 32 15.72 -2.09 -27.86
C ILE A 32 16.84 -2.91 -28.51
N CYS A 33 16.89 -4.22 -28.28
CA CYS A 33 17.87 -5.10 -28.89
C CYS A 33 17.83 -5.05 -30.43
N ARG A 34 16.63 -5.02 -31.04
CA ARG A 34 16.48 -4.89 -32.51
C ARG A 34 16.97 -3.54 -33.03
N VAL A 35 16.51 -2.43 -32.44
CA VAL A 35 16.89 -1.07 -32.86
C VAL A 35 18.39 -0.82 -32.72
N MET A 36 19.02 -1.46 -31.73
CA MET A 36 20.44 -1.27 -31.41
C MET A 36 21.36 -2.33 -32.04
N ASP A 37 20.84 -3.30 -32.79
CA ASP A 37 21.58 -4.48 -33.26
C ASP A 37 22.42 -5.10 -32.13
N ALA A 38 21.71 -5.47 -31.06
CA ALA A 38 22.29 -5.92 -29.80
C ALA A 38 21.65 -7.23 -29.34
N ARG A 39 22.38 -7.98 -28.52
CA ARG A 39 21.91 -9.27 -27.98
C ARG A 39 21.28 -9.16 -26.61
N ARG A 40 21.68 -8.15 -25.83
CA ARG A 40 21.19 -7.96 -24.48
C ARG A 40 20.81 -6.52 -24.19
N ALA A 41 19.78 -6.37 -23.38
CA ALA A 41 19.38 -5.11 -22.78
C ALA A 41 19.08 -5.32 -21.31
N LEU A 42 19.50 -4.37 -20.47
CA LEU A 42 19.28 -4.38 -19.04
C LEU A 42 18.72 -3.05 -18.60
N LEU A 43 17.68 -3.09 -17.77
CA LEU A 43 17.21 -1.96 -16.97
C LEU A 43 17.04 -2.48 -15.56
N ILE A 44 17.94 -2.08 -14.66
CA ILE A 44 17.97 -2.61 -13.30
C ILE A 44 17.22 -1.66 -12.38
N LEU A 45 16.07 -2.11 -11.86
CA LEU A 45 15.34 -1.39 -10.81
C LEU A 45 15.50 -2.10 -9.47
N GLY A 46 15.69 -1.30 -8.41
CA GLY A 46 15.67 -1.77 -7.03
C GLY A 46 14.24 -2.07 -6.56
N GLY A 47 14.11 -3.03 -5.65
CA GLY A 47 12.84 -3.38 -5.01
C GLY A 47 13.03 -4.26 -3.77
N PRO A 48 11.95 -4.58 -3.03
CA PRO A 48 12.01 -5.33 -1.76
C PRO A 48 12.69 -6.71 -1.86
N GLY A 49 12.73 -7.29 -3.07
CA GLY A 49 13.40 -8.56 -3.38
C GLY A 49 14.76 -8.41 -4.07
N GLY A 50 15.41 -7.25 -3.97
CA GLY A 50 16.68 -6.94 -4.61
C GLY A 50 16.56 -6.38 -6.04
N PRO A 51 17.68 -5.95 -6.64
CA PRO A 51 17.72 -5.42 -8.00
C PRO A 51 17.32 -6.49 -9.03
N ARG A 52 16.46 -6.14 -9.99
CA ARG A 52 16.03 -7.06 -11.07
C ARG A 52 16.11 -6.40 -12.44
N ASN A 53 16.46 -7.20 -13.44
CA ASN A 53 16.39 -6.79 -14.84
C ASN A 53 14.94 -6.80 -15.32
N LEU A 54 14.47 -5.68 -15.86
CA LEU A 54 13.13 -5.57 -16.45
C LEU A 54 13.09 -5.90 -17.95
N LEU A 55 14.21 -5.77 -18.66
CA LEU A 55 14.23 -5.86 -20.12
C LEU A 55 14.39 -7.28 -20.64
N MET A 56 14.87 -8.21 -19.81
CA MET A 56 15.07 -9.61 -20.21
C MET A 56 14.75 -10.57 -19.06
N PRO A 57 14.28 -11.79 -19.36
CA PRO A 57 14.13 -12.84 -18.36
C PRO A 57 15.50 -13.21 -17.77
N ALA A 58 15.48 -13.71 -16.53
CA ALA A 58 16.69 -14.21 -15.88
C ALA A 58 17.22 -15.44 -16.64
N ASP A 59 18.51 -15.48 -16.88
CA ASP A 59 19.20 -16.60 -17.55
C ASP A 59 20.18 -17.33 -16.61
N GLY A 60 20.20 -16.95 -15.33
CA GLY A 60 21.04 -17.55 -14.30
C GLY A 60 22.40 -16.86 -14.18
N SER A 61 22.79 -15.99 -15.13
CA SER A 61 24.00 -15.18 -15.02
C SER A 61 23.87 -14.09 -13.96
N GLU A 62 22.64 -13.67 -13.63
CA GLU A 62 22.38 -12.61 -12.66
C GLU A 62 22.83 -12.97 -11.25
N THR A 63 22.70 -14.24 -10.85
CA THR A 63 23.13 -14.70 -9.52
C THR A 63 24.65 -14.64 -9.39
N ALA A 64 25.38 -15.22 -10.34
CA ALA A 64 26.84 -15.15 -10.37
C ALA A 64 27.35 -13.70 -10.43
N TYR A 65 26.68 -12.85 -11.21
CA TYR A 65 26.98 -11.42 -11.26
C TYR A 65 26.76 -10.75 -9.91
N SER A 66 25.58 -10.92 -9.31
CA SER A 66 25.21 -10.29 -8.04
C SER A 66 26.13 -10.71 -6.88
N ASP A 67 26.46 -11.99 -6.79
CA ASP A 67 27.18 -12.56 -5.65
C ASP A 67 28.68 -12.19 -5.66
N TYR A 68 29.28 -11.99 -6.85
CA TYR A 68 30.73 -11.85 -6.97
C TYR A 68 31.18 -10.69 -7.87
N PHE A 69 30.68 -10.63 -9.10
CA PHE A 69 31.20 -9.71 -10.11
C PHE A 69 30.68 -8.28 -10.00
N HIS A 70 29.52 -8.03 -9.40
CA HIS A 70 28.95 -6.70 -9.24
C HIS A 70 29.88 -5.74 -8.47
N ALA A 71 30.63 -6.26 -7.49
CA ALA A 71 31.61 -5.49 -6.74
C ALA A 71 32.89 -5.17 -7.55
N ARG A 72 33.14 -5.90 -8.64
CA ARG A 72 34.36 -5.85 -9.47
C ARG A 72 34.10 -5.31 -10.88
N ASP A 73 32.86 -4.99 -11.23
CA ASP A 73 32.50 -4.44 -12.53
C ASP A 73 33.03 -2.98 -12.63
N PRO A 74 34.03 -2.72 -13.51
CA PRO A 74 34.62 -1.40 -13.65
C PRO A 74 33.62 -0.38 -14.25
N TYR A 75 32.66 -0.83 -15.07
CA TYR A 75 31.59 0.03 -15.58
C TYR A 75 30.64 0.43 -14.46
N ALA A 76 30.22 -0.52 -13.62
CA ALA A 76 29.32 -0.23 -12.50
C ALA A 76 29.98 0.70 -11.47
N ALA A 77 31.28 0.55 -11.21
CA ALA A 77 32.03 1.45 -10.32
C ALA A 77 32.10 2.87 -10.90
N LYS A 78 32.49 3.00 -12.18
CA LYS A 78 32.59 4.30 -12.85
C LYS A 78 31.24 5.00 -12.99
N ALA A 79 30.19 4.29 -13.39
CA ALA A 79 28.85 4.83 -13.54
C ALA A 79 28.28 5.36 -12.21
N ARG A 80 28.53 4.67 -11.10
CA ARG A 80 28.15 5.14 -9.75
C ARG A 80 28.87 6.44 -9.37
N TYR A 81 30.19 6.50 -9.60
CA TYR A 81 30.98 7.70 -9.34
C TYR A 81 30.51 8.90 -10.18
N ASP A 82 30.33 8.70 -11.48
CA ASP A 82 29.88 9.72 -12.43
C ASP A 82 28.47 10.24 -12.09
N PHE A 83 27.56 9.33 -11.73
CA PHE A 83 26.21 9.71 -11.30
C PHE A 83 26.23 10.53 -9.99
N ALA A 84 27.09 10.19 -9.04
CA ALA A 84 27.21 10.90 -7.77
C ALA A 84 27.83 12.30 -7.92
N THR A 85 28.79 12.46 -8.84
CA THR A 85 29.58 13.70 -8.97
C THR A 85 29.05 14.67 -10.03
N ALA A 86 28.41 14.18 -11.10
CA ALA A 86 28.00 14.99 -12.25
C ALA A 86 26.58 14.66 -12.76
N ARG A 87 25.67 14.32 -11.84
CA ARG A 87 24.31 13.81 -12.13
C ARG A 87 23.57 14.43 -13.32
N ALA A 88 23.55 15.77 -13.42
CA ALA A 88 22.84 16.50 -14.47
C ALA A 88 23.39 16.25 -15.89
N TYR A 89 24.66 15.85 -16.01
CA TYR A 89 25.31 15.56 -17.30
C TYR A 89 25.11 14.11 -17.77
N HIS A 90 24.73 13.21 -16.85
CA HIS A 90 24.60 11.77 -17.12
C HIS A 90 23.14 11.31 -17.25
N LEU A 91 22.20 12.00 -16.60
CA LEU A 91 20.78 11.70 -16.73
C LEU A 91 20.29 11.98 -18.16
N GLY A 92 19.55 11.02 -18.73
CA GLY A 92 18.96 11.19 -20.05
C GLY A 92 19.97 11.09 -21.20
N ASN A 93 21.23 10.75 -20.92
CA ASN A 93 22.30 10.66 -21.91
C ASN A 93 22.77 9.20 -22.08
N ALA A 94 23.49 8.94 -23.17
CA ALA A 94 24.07 7.63 -23.49
C ALA A 94 25.58 7.78 -23.73
N LYS A 95 26.36 6.79 -23.31
CA LYS A 95 27.81 6.73 -23.48
C LYS A 95 28.24 5.35 -23.92
N LEU A 96 29.27 5.29 -24.75
CA LEU A 96 29.96 4.04 -25.08
C LEU A 96 30.73 3.53 -23.86
N GLY A 97 30.87 2.21 -23.74
CA GLY A 97 31.69 1.61 -22.69
C GLY A 97 33.13 2.15 -22.68
N ALA A 98 33.72 2.32 -23.87
CA ALA A 98 35.07 2.86 -24.03
C ALA A 98 35.23 4.30 -23.49
N GLU A 99 34.15 5.08 -23.38
CA GLU A 99 34.18 6.41 -22.76
C GLU A 99 34.17 6.37 -21.22
N LEU A 100 33.73 5.24 -20.65
CA LEU A 100 33.67 5.03 -19.20
C LEU A 100 34.94 4.34 -18.69
N VAL A 101 35.34 3.26 -19.36
CA VAL A 101 36.50 2.44 -19.01
C VAL A 101 37.32 2.24 -20.29
N ALA A 102 38.62 2.56 -20.22
CA ALA A 102 39.51 2.36 -21.34
C ALA A 102 39.51 0.89 -21.76
N GLU A 103 39.51 0.64 -23.07
CA GLU A 103 39.34 -0.71 -23.61
C GLU A 103 40.41 -1.69 -23.10
N ASN A 104 41.66 -1.23 -22.99
CA ASN A 104 42.74 -2.03 -22.44
C ASN A 104 42.47 -2.47 -20.99
N ASP A 105 41.99 -1.56 -20.15
CA ASP A 105 41.71 -1.85 -18.73
C ASP A 105 40.51 -2.80 -18.59
N PHE A 106 39.50 -2.64 -19.43
CA PHE A 106 38.36 -3.54 -19.47
C PHE A 106 38.78 -4.96 -19.88
N LEU A 107 39.54 -5.10 -20.97
CA LEU A 107 39.97 -6.40 -21.50
C LEU A 107 40.91 -7.17 -20.56
N HIS A 108 41.64 -6.47 -19.68
CA HIS A 108 42.50 -7.10 -18.68
C HIS A 108 41.84 -7.26 -17.31
N SER A 109 40.57 -6.86 -17.16
CA SER A 109 39.85 -7.00 -15.90
C SER A 109 39.40 -8.44 -15.64
N GLU A 110 39.39 -8.84 -14.36
CA GLU A 110 38.78 -10.11 -13.90
C GLU A 110 37.32 -10.22 -14.38
N PHE A 111 36.58 -9.11 -14.31
CA PHE A 111 35.21 -9.03 -14.77
C PHE A 111 35.04 -9.43 -16.24
N TYR A 112 35.91 -8.97 -17.14
CA TYR A 112 35.81 -9.33 -18.55
C TYR A 112 36.22 -10.78 -18.81
N CYS A 113 37.39 -11.18 -18.28
CA CYS A 113 37.98 -12.49 -18.51
C CYS A 113 37.09 -13.63 -17.99
N ASP A 114 36.50 -13.46 -16.81
CA ASP A 114 35.83 -14.56 -16.13
C ASP A 114 34.31 -14.51 -16.27
N PHE A 115 33.74 -13.36 -16.69
CA PHE A 115 32.30 -13.18 -16.81
C PHE A 115 31.88 -12.55 -18.14
N ALA A 116 32.26 -11.30 -18.43
CA ALA A 116 31.61 -10.51 -19.47
C ALA A 116 31.75 -11.12 -20.89
N ARG A 117 32.91 -11.73 -21.21
CA ARG A 117 33.14 -12.40 -22.50
C ARG A 117 32.26 -13.63 -22.72
N HIS A 118 31.81 -14.28 -21.65
CA HIS A 118 30.96 -15.48 -21.70
C HIS A 118 29.45 -15.14 -21.74
N HIS A 119 29.09 -13.86 -21.57
CA HIS A 119 27.71 -13.41 -21.41
C HIS A 119 27.30 -12.28 -22.37
N GLU A 120 27.90 -12.20 -23.57
CA GLU A 120 27.53 -11.22 -24.62
C GLU A 120 27.68 -9.75 -24.16
N ARG A 121 28.71 -9.46 -23.34
CA ARG A 121 29.00 -8.14 -22.77
C ARG A 121 30.36 -7.58 -23.20
N ARG A 122 30.75 -7.83 -24.46
CA ARG A 122 32.01 -7.30 -25.01
C ARG A 122 31.93 -5.81 -25.29
N HIS A 123 30.92 -5.44 -26.08
CA HIS A 123 30.66 -4.07 -26.47
C HIS A 123 29.43 -3.62 -25.71
N VAL A 124 29.56 -2.52 -24.99
CA VAL A 124 28.49 -1.98 -24.16
C VAL A 124 28.22 -0.53 -24.49
N ILE A 125 26.96 -0.15 -24.44
CA ILE A 125 26.49 1.22 -24.48
C ILE A 125 25.43 1.38 -23.39
N GLY A 126 25.48 2.48 -22.64
CA GLY A 126 24.58 2.62 -21.50
C GLY A 126 24.33 4.06 -21.11
N GLY A 127 23.34 4.24 -20.25
CA GLY A 127 22.91 5.53 -19.74
C GLY A 127 22.32 5.38 -18.35
N MET A 128 22.02 6.52 -17.73
CA MET A 128 21.38 6.56 -16.42
C MET A 128 19.99 7.19 -16.53
N ALA A 129 19.00 6.51 -15.94
CA ALA A 129 17.67 7.03 -15.65
C ALA A 129 17.45 7.11 -14.13
N GLY A 130 16.35 7.74 -13.71
CA GLY A 130 15.89 7.83 -12.31
C GLY A 130 16.04 9.20 -11.64
N LEU A 131 15.03 9.58 -10.84
CA LEU A 131 14.95 10.87 -10.11
C LEU A 131 15.52 10.84 -8.68
N THR A 132 15.58 9.69 -8.03
CA THR A 132 16.10 9.54 -6.67
C THR A 132 17.19 8.47 -6.61
N GLU A 133 16.99 7.37 -7.33
CA GLU A 133 17.96 6.28 -7.44
C GLU A 133 18.52 6.19 -8.85
N ALA A 134 19.79 5.80 -8.94
CA ALA A 134 20.48 5.60 -10.20
C ALA A 134 19.98 4.29 -10.84
N THR A 135 19.23 4.41 -11.93
CA THR A 135 18.66 3.28 -12.68
C THR A 135 19.46 3.09 -13.97
N PRO A 136 20.47 2.20 -14.00
CA PRO A 136 21.28 2.01 -15.19
C PRO A 136 20.47 1.30 -16.27
N ILE A 137 20.58 1.81 -17.50
CA ILE A 137 20.23 1.08 -18.71
C ILE A 137 21.50 0.71 -19.44
N LEU A 138 21.63 -0.56 -19.80
CA LEU A 138 22.80 -1.09 -20.50
C LEU A 138 22.34 -1.94 -21.68
N VAL A 139 22.95 -1.74 -22.84
CA VAL A 139 22.74 -2.57 -24.02
C VAL A 139 24.09 -3.15 -24.40
N SER A 140 24.13 -4.44 -24.72
CA SER A 140 25.39 -5.13 -25.02
C SER A 140 25.30 -6.14 -26.15
N ARG A 141 26.45 -6.38 -26.78
CA ARG A 141 26.67 -7.40 -27.80
C ARG A 141 28.05 -8.05 -27.66
N GLY A 142 28.19 -9.26 -28.19
CA GLY A 142 29.41 -10.06 -28.15
C GLY A 142 30.47 -9.65 -29.17
N ASP A 143 31.55 -10.43 -29.22
CA ASP A 143 32.71 -10.17 -30.09
C ASP A 143 32.41 -10.36 -31.59
N ASP A 144 31.35 -11.11 -31.94
CA ASP A 144 30.98 -11.37 -33.32
C ASP A 144 30.25 -10.20 -34.00
N THR A 145 29.91 -9.17 -33.22
CA THR A 145 29.22 -7.97 -33.67
C THR A 145 30.10 -6.77 -33.28
N GLY A 146 30.52 -5.92 -34.23
CA GLY A 146 31.52 -4.87 -33.98
C GLY A 146 31.16 -3.85 -32.87
N ALA A 147 32.04 -2.90 -32.55
CA ALA A 147 31.74 -1.91 -31.50
C ALA A 147 30.54 -1.00 -31.84
N PHE A 148 29.81 -0.53 -30.82
CA PHE A 148 28.78 0.50 -31.00
C PHE A 148 29.42 1.82 -31.46
N ASP A 149 28.67 2.61 -32.22
CA ASP A 149 29.13 3.90 -32.77
C ASP A 149 28.22 5.07 -32.33
N GLU A 150 28.51 6.27 -32.84
CA GLU A 150 27.73 7.47 -32.54
C GLU A 150 26.25 7.39 -32.97
N THR A 151 25.92 6.57 -33.98
CA THR A 151 24.53 6.37 -34.39
C THR A 151 23.76 5.64 -33.30
N HIS A 152 24.36 4.62 -32.71
CA HIS A 152 23.79 3.91 -31.55
C HIS A 152 23.66 4.83 -30.33
N VAL A 153 24.65 5.71 -30.10
CA VAL A 153 24.56 6.75 -29.04
C VAL A 153 23.36 7.67 -29.27
N ARG A 154 23.14 8.16 -30.49
CA ARG A 154 21.97 8.99 -30.82
C ARG A 154 20.64 8.25 -30.66
N LEU A 155 20.58 6.96 -31.02
CA LEU A 155 19.38 6.15 -30.86
C LEU A 155 19.02 5.95 -29.38
N LEU A 156 19.97 5.48 -28.56
CA LEU A 156 19.72 5.27 -27.13
C LEU A 156 19.38 6.59 -26.44
N LYS A 157 20.09 7.68 -26.75
CA LYS A 157 19.81 9.02 -26.22
C LYS A 157 18.40 9.50 -26.57
N THR A 158 17.87 9.15 -27.74
CA THR A 158 16.47 9.46 -28.11
C THR A 158 15.47 8.68 -27.26
N LEU A 159 15.78 7.43 -26.88
CA LEU A 159 14.93 6.61 -26.02
C LEU A 159 14.97 7.00 -24.54
N MET A 160 16.09 7.55 -24.06
CA MET A 160 16.31 7.85 -22.64
C MET A 160 15.20 8.68 -21.97
N PRO A 161 14.70 9.80 -22.56
CA PRO A 161 13.62 10.58 -21.96
C PRO A 161 12.31 9.79 -21.82
N HIS A 162 12.05 8.83 -22.70
CA HIS A 162 10.85 8.00 -22.66
C HIS A 162 10.96 6.94 -21.56
N VAL A 163 12.11 6.30 -21.42
CA VAL A 163 12.39 5.36 -20.31
C VAL A 163 12.28 6.09 -18.98
N GLN A 164 12.87 7.28 -18.85
CA GLN A 164 12.76 8.13 -17.67
C GLN A 164 11.31 8.40 -17.29
N ARG A 165 10.50 8.89 -18.24
CA ARG A 165 9.08 9.21 -18.02
C ARG A 165 8.26 7.98 -17.65
N ALA A 166 8.54 6.82 -18.26
CA ALA A 166 7.83 5.58 -17.95
C ALA A 166 8.15 5.07 -16.53
N ILE A 167 9.41 5.16 -16.08
CA ILE A 167 9.80 4.83 -14.70
C ILE A 167 9.12 5.80 -13.72
N GLU A 168 9.11 7.09 -14.01
CA GLU A 168 8.44 8.10 -13.18
C GLU A 168 6.93 7.86 -13.10
N LEU A 169 6.29 7.55 -14.21
CA LEU A 169 4.87 7.20 -14.26
C LEU A 169 4.59 6.00 -13.36
N ARG A 170 5.36 4.92 -13.51
CA ARG A 170 5.21 3.72 -12.69
C ARG A 170 5.44 3.99 -11.20
N ALA A 171 6.43 4.81 -10.86
CA ALA A 171 6.68 5.19 -9.48
C ALA A 171 5.55 6.03 -8.87
N ARG A 172 4.88 6.87 -9.67
CA ARG A 172 3.68 7.61 -9.22
C ARG A 172 2.50 6.66 -9.00
N LEU A 173 2.22 5.79 -9.98
CA LEU A 173 1.16 4.79 -9.87
C LEU A 173 1.36 3.86 -8.65
N GLY A 174 2.60 3.43 -8.40
CA GLY A 174 2.92 2.58 -7.25
C GLY A 174 2.77 3.27 -5.88
N ARG A 175 3.01 4.59 -5.78
CA ARG A 175 2.78 5.35 -4.54
C ARG A 175 1.30 5.48 -4.19
N ASP A 176 0.46 5.62 -5.21
CA ASP A 176 -0.98 5.70 -5.02
C ASP A 176 -1.52 4.36 -4.50
N ASP A 177 -1.05 3.23 -5.03
CA ASP A 177 -1.39 1.90 -4.54
C ASP A 177 -0.95 1.65 -3.08
N GLU A 178 0.27 2.08 -2.73
CA GLU A 178 0.81 1.94 -1.37
C GLU A 178 0.04 2.80 -0.36
N ALA A 179 -0.31 4.04 -0.72
CA ALA A 179 -1.11 4.92 0.12
C ALA A 179 -2.53 4.35 0.37
N VAL A 180 -3.15 3.74 -0.64
CA VAL A 180 -4.43 3.04 -0.50
C VAL A 180 -4.29 1.82 0.42
N ALA A 181 -3.22 1.04 0.28
CA ALA A 181 -2.96 -0.12 1.12
C ALA A 181 -2.75 0.27 2.60
N LEU A 182 -1.95 1.31 2.86
CA LEU A 182 -1.74 1.86 4.20
C LEU A 182 -3.03 2.38 4.83
N THR A 183 -3.85 3.12 4.06
CA THR A 183 -5.14 3.63 4.52
C THR A 183 -6.10 2.49 4.88
N ARG A 184 -6.16 1.45 4.03
CA ARG A 184 -6.95 0.25 4.31
C ARG A 184 -6.49 -0.45 5.59
N ALA A 185 -5.18 -0.67 5.73
CA ALA A 185 -4.60 -1.31 6.91
C ALA A 185 -4.90 -0.53 8.20
N ALA A 186 -4.82 0.81 8.16
CA ALA A 186 -5.18 1.66 9.29
C ALA A 186 -6.68 1.53 9.66
N LEU A 187 -7.58 1.51 8.68
CA LEU A 187 -9.02 1.31 8.90
C LEU A 187 -9.35 -0.11 9.38
N ASP A 188 -8.59 -1.12 8.98
CA ASP A 188 -8.74 -2.50 9.42
C ASP A 188 -8.29 -2.71 10.87
N ALA A 189 -7.38 -1.88 11.38
CA ALA A 189 -6.94 -1.89 12.78
C ALA A 189 -7.97 -1.28 13.75
N LEU A 190 -8.92 -0.48 13.25
CA LEU A 190 -9.94 0.17 14.08
C LEU A 190 -10.94 -0.84 14.65
N PRO A 191 -11.40 -0.67 15.91
CA PRO A 191 -12.42 -1.52 16.52
C PRO A 191 -13.86 -1.19 16.05
N VAL A 192 -14.01 -0.52 14.90
CA VAL A 192 -15.30 -0.14 14.30
C VAL A 192 -15.38 -0.62 12.84
N GLY A 193 -16.58 -1.05 12.44
CA GLY A 193 -16.82 -1.37 11.03
C GLY A 193 -16.98 -0.09 10.23
N VAL A 194 -16.30 0.02 9.10
CA VAL A 194 -16.38 1.17 8.19
C VAL A 194 -16.82 0.70 6.82
N SER A 195 -17.83 1.34 6.25
CA SER A 195 -18.28 1.13 4.88
C SER A 195 -18.57 2.46 4.20
N ILE A 196 -18.26 2.55 2.90
CA ILE A 196 -18.64 3.69 2.06
C ILE A 196 -19.57 3.16 0.98
N VAL A 197 -20.72 3.80 0.84
CA VAL A 197 -21.76 3.39 -0.10
C VAL A 197 -22.22 4.54 -0.98
N ASP A 198 -22.73 4.22 -2.17
CA ASP A 198 -23.47 5.18 -2.99
C ASP A 198 -24.92 5.32 -2.51
N ALA A 199 -25.69 6.20 -3.17
CA ALA A 199 -27.11 6.41 -2.87
C ALA A 199 -27.98 5.14 -3.02
N GLY A 200 -27.52 4.15 -3.79
CA GLY A 200 -28.14 2.85 -4.00
C GLY A 200 -27.69 1.76 -3.03
N LEU A 201 -26.92 2.10 -1.99
CA LEU A 201 -26.28 1.16 -1.05
C LEU A 201 -25.22 0.25 -1.68
N LYS A 202 -24.70 0.57 -2.87
CA LYS A 202 -23.56 -0.15 -3.46
C LYS A 202 -22.32 0.15 -2.64
N ILE A 203 -21.67 -0.88 -2.15
CA ILE A 203 -20.46 -0.79 -1.34
C ILE A 203 -19.29 -0.43 -2.26
N ARG A 204 -18.72 0.75 -2.03
CA ARG A 204 -17.51 1.24 -2.71
C ARG A 204 -16.25 0.94 -1.93
N PHE A 205 -16.34 0.99 -0.61
CA PHE A 205 -15.27 0.58 0.30
C PHE A 205 -15.86 -0.14 1.52
N ILE A 206 -15.11 -1.10 2.04
CA ILE A 206 -15.43 -1.79 3.29
C ILE A 206 -14.14 -2.26 3.96
N ASN A 207 -14.03 -2.01 5.26
CA ASN A 207 -12.96 -2.57 6.10
C ASN A 207 -13.28 -3.99 6.55
N ASP A 208 -12.29 -4.68 7.10
CA ASP A 208 -12.38 -6.08 7.51
C ASP A 208 -13.48 -6.33 8.54
N LEU A 209 -13.62 -5.44 9.52
CA LEU A 209 -14.63 -5.61 10.56
C LEU A 209 -16.04 -5.49 10.01
N ALA A 210 -16.32 -4.47 9.19
CA ALA A 210 -17.61 -4.33 8.52
C ALA A 210 -17.90 -5.50 7.58
N ARG A 211 -16.90 -5.99 6.86
CA ARG A 211 -17.04 -7.17 5.97
C ARG A 211 -17.48 -8.40 6.76
N LYS A 212 -16.89 -8.65 7.93
CA LYS A 212 -17.30 -9.75 8.82
C LYS A 212 -18.74 -9.60 9.29
N TYR A 213 -19.19 -8.38 9.58
CA TYR A 213 -20.59 -8.13 9.92
C TYR A 213 -21.55 -8.41 8.76
N LEU A 214 -21.18 -8.06 7.53
CA LEU A 214 -22.04 -8.31 6.36
C LEU A 214 -22.00 -9.75 5.82
N ALA A 215 -21.01 -10.55 6.22
CA ALA A 215 -20.79 -11.89 5.67
C ALA A 215 -21.74 -12.96 6.22
N GLY A 216 -22.35 -12.74 7.39
CA GLY A 216 -23.18 -13.73 8.07
C GLY A 216 -24.55 -13.21 8.46
N PRO A 217 -25.56 -14.09 8.65
CA PRO A 217 -26.91 -13.68 9.02
C PRO A 217 -27.02 -13.09 10.44
N ASN A 218 -25.96 -13.21 11.23
CA ASN A 218 -25.95 -12.95 12.66
C ASN A 218 -25.76 -11.48 13.04
N SER A 219 -25.77 -10.54 12.09
CA SER A 219 -25.61 -9.11 12.35
C SER A 219 -26.87 -8.28 12.08
N GLY A 220 -27.89 -8.86 11.43
CA GLY A 220 -29.06 -8.13 10.92
C GLY A 220 -28.78 -7.33 9.63
N LEU A 221 -27.51 -7.26 9.20
CA LEU A 221 -27.09 -6.73 7.91
C LEU A 221 -26.48 -7.84 7.05
N PHE A 222 -26.53 -7.67 5.74
CA PHE A 222 -25.90 -8.61 4.81
C PHE A 222 -25.47 -7.93 3.53
N SER A 223 -24.52 -8.55 2.83
CA SER A 223 -24.11 -8.15 1.50
C SER A 223 -24.86 -8.93 0.42
N LEU A 224 -25.43 -8.22 -0.56
CA LEU A 224 -26.07 -8.79 -1.75
C LEU A 224 -25.20 -8.58 -2.98
N ARG A 225 -24.95 -9.64 -3.74
CA ARG A 225 -24.30 -9.53 -5.06
C ARG A 225 -25.36 -9.38 -6.15
N SER A 226 -25.23 -8.36 -6.99
CA SER A 226 -26.12 -8.17 -8.14
C SER A 226 -25.65 -9.03 -9.33
N GLY A 227 -26.11 -10.28 -9.40
CA GLY A 227 -25.98 -11.18 -10.57
C GLY A 227 -24.55 -11.58 -10.97
N PRO A 228 -24.40 -12.43 -12.01
CA PRO A 228 -23.10 -12.94 -12.49
C PRO A 228 -22.42 -12.07 -13.57
N TYR A 229 -23.01 -10.93 -13.94
CA TYR A 229 -22.55 -10.14 -15.09
C TYR A 229 -21.47 -9.10 -14.73
N THR A 230 -20.62 -8.76 -15.69
CA THR A 230 -19.65 -7.65 -15.61
C THR A 230 -20.37 -6.33 -15.30
N GLY A 231 -20.10 -5.75 -14.13
CA GLY A 231 -20.84 -4.62 -13.55
C GLY A 231 -21.57 -4.95 -12.25
N SER A 232 -21.59 -6.23 -11.83
CA SER A 232 -22.17 -6.70 -10.56
C SER A 232 -21.56 -5.97 -9.36
N GLY A 233 -22.36 -5.13 -8.69
CA GLY A 233 -22.00 -4.51 -7.43
C GLY A 233 -22.30 -5.41 -6.23
N VAL A 234 -21.61 -5.15 -5.12
CA VAL A 234 -21.99 -5.67 -3.80
C VAL A 234 -22.78 -4.57 -3.09
N TYR A 235 -23.96 -4.90 -2.58
CA TYR A 235 -24.88 -3.95 -1.96
C TYR A 235 -25.10 -4.29 -0.49
N MET A 236 -25.19 -3.27 0.35
CA MET A 236 -25.56 -3.44 1.76
C MET A 236 -27.08 -3.49 1.89
N ALA A 237 -27.60 -4.45 2.66
CA ALA A 237 -29.00 -4.55 3.00
C ALA A 237 -29.21 -4.91 4.47
N ALA A 238 -30.34 -4.48 5.02
CA ALA A 238 -30.82 -4.91 6.34
C ALA A 238 -31.84 -6.04 6.18
N MET A 239 -31.87 -6.97 7.13
CA MET A 239 -32.77 -8.13 7.12
C MET A 239 -34.23 -7.75 7.34
N SER A 240 -34.49 -6.84 8.29
CA SER A 240 -35.83 -6.32 8.50
C SER A 240 -36.21 -5.31 7.42
N ARG A 241 -37.43 -5.40 6.92
CA ARG A 241 -37.99 -4.45 5.95
C ARG A 241 -38.02 -3.03 6.52
N GLU A 242 -38.35 -2.89 7.80
CA GLU A 242 -38.40 -1.60 8.49
C GLU A 242 -37.00 -0.98 8.59
N GLU A 243 -36.02 -1.77 9.04
CA GLU A 243 -34.61 -1.35 9.11
C GLU A 243 -34.07 -0.99 7.73
N ALA A 244 -34.44 -1.74 6.68
CA ALA A 244 -34.03 -1.45 5.31
C ALA A 244 -34.60 -0.11 4.79
N VAL A 245 -35.82 0.25 5.18
CA VAL A 245 -36.42 1.56 4.85
C VAL A 245 -35.67 2.68 5.57
N VAL A 246 -35.37 2.51 6.85
CA VAL A 246 -34.61 3.50 7.64
C VAL A 246 -33.20 3.68 7.07
N LEU A 247 -32.49 2.59 6.78
CA LEU A 247 -31.15 2.62 6.22
C LEU A 247 -31.11 3.38 4.88
N ARG A 248 -32.04 3.07 3.96
CA ARG A 248 -32.17 3.79 2.68
C ARG A 248 -32.44 5.28 2.89
N ARG A 249 -33.31 5.64 3.82
CA ARG A 249 -33.60 7.05 4.14
C ARG A 249 -32.37 7.80 4.65
N LEU A 250 -31.61 7.18 5.56
CA LEU A 250 -30.41 7.78 6.13
C LEU A 250 -29.30 7.96 5.08
N VAL A 251 -29.08 6.95 4.23
CA VAL A 251 -28.12 7.03 3.12
C VAL A 251 -28.55 8.09 2.11
N ALA A 252 -29.80 8.09 1.68
CA ALA A 252 -30.33 9.12 0.77
C ALA A 252 -30.13 10.53 1.34
N SER A 253 -30.42 10.74 2.63
CA SER A 253 -30.18 12.02 3.31
C SER A 253 -28.70 12.42 3.23
N ALA A 254 -27.77 11.52 3.57
CA ALA A 254 -26.34 11.80 3.51
C ALA A 254 -25.84 12.09 2.09
N THR A 255 -26.32 11.36 1.08
CA THR A 255 -25.90 11.55 -0.31
C THR A 255 -26.55 12.76 -0.99
N SER A 256 -27.63 13.31 -0.43
CA SER A 256 -28.31 14.51 -0.95
C SER A 256 -27.96 15.79 -0.17
N GLY A 257 -26.89 15.77 0.63
CA GLY A 257 -26.39 16.95 1.35
C GLY A 257 -26.96 17.16 2.77
N GLY A 258 -27.76 16.22 3.27
CA GLY A 258 -28.19 16.17 4.68
C GLY A 258 -27.13 15.55 5.60
N SER A 259 -27.37 15.55 6.91
CA SER A 259 -26.42 15.04 7.91
C SER A 259 -26.43 13.52 8.08
N GLY A 260 -27.36 12.80 7.44
CA GLY A 260 -27.58 11.37 7.68
C GLY A 260 -28.28 11.12 9.01
N GLY A 261 -27.74 10.25 9.85
CA GLY A 261 -28.28 9.96 11.19
C GLY A 261 -27.89 8.59 11.74
N GLY A 262 -28.45 8.25 12.90
CA GLY A 262 -28.21 6.97 13.56
C GLY A 262 -29.39 6.01 13.43
N MET A 263 -29.10 4.71 13.38
CA MET A 263 -30.10 3.66 13.57
C MET A 263 -29.52 2.50 14.37
N ARG A 264 -30.41 1.66 14.90
CA ARG A 264 -30.05 0.37 15.48
C ARG A 264 -30.51 -0.72 14.52
N VAL A 265 -29.66 -1.74 14.35
CA VAL A 265 -30.00 -2.96 13.64
C VAL A 265 -29.95 -4.10 14.64
N THR A 266 -31.02 -4.87 14.67
CA THR A 266 -31.14 -6.03 15.55
C THR A 266 -30.90 -7.29 14.74
N SER A 267 -29.87 -8.03 15.13
CA SER A 267 -29.60 -9.33 14.53
C SER A 267 -30.63 -10.39 14.96
N PRO A 268 -30.75 -11.50 14.21
CA PRO A 268 -31.63 -12.61 14.58
C PRO A 268 -31.33 -13.24 15.95
N ASN A 269 -30.09 -13.11 16.47
CA ASN A 269 -29.71 -13.64 17.78
C ASN A 269 -29.86 -12.62 18.93
N GLY A 270 -30.48 -11.46 18.66
CA GLY A 270 -30.69 -10.41 19.65
C GLY A 270 -29.50 -9.46 19.86
N ALA A 271 -28.37 -9.67 19.17
CA ALA A 271 -27.29 -8.68 19.17
C ALA A 271 -27.73 -7.37 18.50
N ILE A 272 -27.31 -6.24 19.05
CA ILE A 272 -27.68 -4.90 18.56
C ILE A 272 -26.43 -4.22 18.02
N VAL A 273 -26.49 -3.80 16.76
CA VAL A 273 -25.45 -3.01 16.11
C VAL A 273 -25.96 -1.59 15.92
N ALA A 274 -25.23 -0.60 16.43
CA ALA A 274 -25.45 0.79 16.10
C ALA A 274 -24.83 1.11 14.75
N LEU A 275 -25.60 1.75 13.88
CA LEU A 275 -25.13 2.31 12.62
C LEU A 275 -25.20 3.82 12.72
N MET A 276 -24.11 4.48 12.33
CA MET A 276 -24.08 5.91 12.07
C MET A 276 -23.85 6.12 10.59
N VAL A 277 -24.75 6.87 9.95
CA VAL A 277 -24.66 7.25 8.55
C VAL A 277 -24.39 8.74 8.48
N ALA A 278 -23.34 9.14 7.76
CA ALA A 278 -22.99 10.53 7.54
C ALA A 278 -22.53 10.73 6.10
N PRO A 279 -22.52 11.96 5.56
CA PRO A 279 -21.85 12.25 4.30
C PRO A 279 -20.39 11.80 4.35
N ALA A 280 -19.92 11.14 3.28
CA ALA A 280 -18.50 10.81 3.19
C ALA A 280 -17.67 12.10 3.05
N PRO A 281 -16.53 12.25 3.75
CA PRO A 281 -15.61 13.36 3.52
C PRO A 281 -15.21 13.43 2.03
N GLN A 282 -15.18 14.63 1.46
CA GLN A 282 -15.00 14.83 0.01
C GLN A 282 -13.79 14.10 -0.56
N ARG A 283 -12.63 14.21 0.09
CA ARG A 283 -11.39 13.52 -0.35
C ARG A 283 -11.53 12.00 -0.37
N LEU A 284 -12.21 11.44 0.64
CA LEU A 284 -12.46 10.00 0.72
C LEU A 284 -13.43 9.55 -0.38
N ALA A 285 -14.36 10.42 -0.78
CA ALA A 285 -15.25 10.16 -1.90
C ALA A 285 -14.51 10.22 -3.24
N ASP A 286 -13.59 11.18 -3.43
CA ASP A 286 -12.77 11.30 -4.64
C ASP A 286 -11.87 10.07 -4.85
N ASP A 287 -11.18 9.61 -3.79
CA ASP A 287 -10.28 8.44 -3.84
C ASP A 287 -11.03 7.15 -4.18
N VAL A 288 -12.26 6.99 -3.67
CA VAL A 288 -13.06 5.77 -3.80
C VAL A 288 -13.92 5.76 -5.07
N SER A 289 -14.25 6.95 -5.59
CA SER A 289 -14.98 7.10 -6.84
C SER A 289 -14.10 6.93 -8.07
N GLY A 290 -12.78 7.18 -7.94
CA GLY A 290 -11.83 7.14 -9.06
C GLY A 290 -12.09 8.24 -10.09
N SER A 291 -12.92 9.24 -9.75
CA SER A 291 -13.31 10.30 -10.69
C SER A 291 -12.19 11.31 -10.83
N GLN A 292 -11.48 11.23 -11.97
CA GLN A 292 -10.67 12.33 -12.52
C GLN A 292 -11.51 13.61 -12.57
N ALA A 293 -10.85 14.76 -12.34
CA ALA A 293 -11.46 16.07 -12.36
C ALA A 293 -12.29 16.29 -13.64
N GLY A 294 -13.63 16.34 -13.51
CA GLY A 294 -14.55 16.68 -14.61
C GLY A 294 -15.79 15.78 -14.79
N GLY A 295 -15.88 14.63 -14.11
CA GLY A 295 -17.08 13.79 -14.10
C GLY A 295 -18.17 14.26 -13.12
N ASN A 296 -19.43 13.86 -13.35
CA ASN A 296 -20.53 14.10 -12.41
C ASN A 296 -20.20 13.40 -11.08
N ARG A 297 -19.88 14.18 -10.05
CA ARG A 297 -19.38 13.67 -8.76
C ARG A 297 -20.44 12.81 -8.08
N GLU A 298 -20.07 11.59 -7.73
CA GLU A 298 -20.96 10.68 -7.02
C GLU A 298 -20.96 11.02 -5.53
N SER A 299 -22.11 11.42 -4.98
CA SER A 299 -22.26 11.62 -3.55
C SER A 299 -22.26 10.28 -2.82
N LEU A 300 -21.32 10.10 -1.89
CA LEU A 300 -21.19 8.88 -1.10
C LEU A 300 -21.56 9.10 0.37
N ALA A 301 -22.02 8.04 1.03
CA ALA A 301 -22.28 8.00 2.46
C ALA A 301 -21.25 7.13 3.19
N LEU A 302 -20.78 7.60 4.34
CA LEU A 302 -19.98 6.87 5.31
C LEU A 302 -20.92 6.17 6.30
N ILE A 303 -20.76 4.87 6.46
CA ILE A 303 -21.47 4.04 7.45
C ILE A 303 -20.45 3.52 8.46
N ILE A 304 -20.64 3.85 9.73
CA ILE A 304 -19.89 3.31 10.86
C ILE A 304 -20.76 2.30 11.60
N LEU A 305 -20.26 1.08 11.77
CA LEU A 305 -20.91 -0.02 12.47
C LEU A 305 -20.22 -0.26 13.81
N ARG A 306 -20.98 -0.18 14.90
CA ARG A 306 -20.48 -0.47 16.25
C ARG A 306 -21.42 -1.43 16.98
N PRO A 307 -20.97 -2.64 17.33
CA PRO A 307 -21.75 -3.55 18.19
C PRO A 307 -21.93 -2.92 19.56
N LEU A 308 -23.16 -2.88 20.07
CA LEU A 308 -23.46 -2.30 21.39
C LEU A 308 -23.32 -3.31 22.53
N ASN A 309 -23.39 -4.60 22.21
CA ASN A 309 -23.39 -5.69 23.17
C ASN A 309 -22.00 -6.32 23.40
N ARG A 310 -20.94 -5.80 22.75
CA ARG A 310 -19.56 -6.10 23.12
C ARG A 310 -19.03 -5.01 24.06
N LYS A 311 -18.77 -5.37 25.32
CA LYS A 311 -17.96 -4.55 26.21
C LYS A 311 -16.51 -4.65 25.75
N ALA A 312 -15.98 -3.60 25.14
CA ALA A 312 -14.55 -3.52 24.89
C ALA A 312 -13.87 -3.18 26.21
N VAL A 313 -13.30 -4.17 26.85
CA VAL A 313 -12.63 -4.03 28.14
C VAL A 313 -11.12 -3.91 27.89
N PRO A 314 -10.46 -2.84 28.35
CA PRO A 314 -8.99 -2.73 28.25
C PRO A 314 -8.29 -3.92 28.91
N GLN A 315 -7.07 -4.24 28.48
CA GLN A 315 -6.27 -5.25 29.16
C GLN A 315 -5.65 -4.69 30.45
N ALA A 316 -5.47 -5.54 31.47
CA ALA A 316 -4.89 -5.13 32.74
C ALA A 316 -3.49 -4.53 32.57
N ASP A 317 -2.65 -5.13 31.72
CA ASP A 317 -1.27 -4.67 31.49
C ASP A 317 -1.22 -3.28 30.85
N MET A 318 -2.13 -2.99 29.92
CA MET A 318 -2.30 -1.64 29.35
C MET A 318 -2.66 -0.61 30.43
N LEU A 319 -3.52 -0.96 31.40
CA LEU A 319 -3.85 -0.06 32.50
C LEU A 319 -2.67 0.16 33.45
N CYS A 320 -1.85 -0.88 33.69
CA CYS A 320 -0.61 -0.76 34.45
C CYS A 320 0.37 0.21 33.78
N GLU A 321 0.57 0.07 32.47
CA GLU A 321 1.48 0.92 31.69
C GLU A 321 1.02 2.37 31.60
N MET A 322 -0.28 2.60 31.35
CA MET A 322 -0.82 3.96 31.15
C MET A 322 -0.96 4.75 32.44
N PHE A 323 -1.39 4.11 33.53
CA PHE A 323 -1.76 4.80 34.78
C PHE A 323 -0.82 4.47 35.95
N GLY A 324 0.22 3.65 35.74
CA GLY A 324 1.09 3.19 36.82
C GLY A 324 0.33 2.36 37.87
N PHE A 325 -0.76 1.69 37.47
CA PHE A 325 -1.47 0.77 38.35
C PHE A 325 -0.59 -0.44 38.65
N SER A 326 -0.66 -0.93 39.88
CA SER A 326 -0.24 -2.29 40.19
C SER A 326 -1.19 -3.28 39.52
N ARG A 327 -0.73 -4.51 39.30
CA ARG A 327 -1.59 -5.59 38.77
C ARG A 327 -2.88 -5.76 39.57
N ALA A 328 -2.78 -5.65 40.90
CA ALA A 328 -3.92 -5.75 41.79
C ALA A 328 -4.93 -4.61 41.59
N GLU A 329 -4.46 -3.38 41.38
CA GLU A 329 -5.30 -2.21 41.10
C GLU A 329 -5.95 -2.31 39.72
N ALA A 330 -5.21 -2.71 38.68
CA ALA A 330 -5.74 -2.90 37.34
C ALA A 330 -6.89 -3.91 37.32
N GLU A 331 -6.75 -5.03 38.01
CA GLU A 331 -7.82 -6.03 38.14
C GLU A 331 -9.06 -5.51 38.91
N VAL A 332 -8.88 -4.66 39.94
CA VAL A 332 -10.02 -3.97 40.58
C VAL A 332 -10.69 -3.02 39.58
N ALA A 333 -9.92 -2.20 38.87
CA ALA A 333 -10.43 -1.28 37.87
C ALA A 333 -11.24 -1.99 36.77
N LEU A 334 -10.75 -3.13 36.29
CA LEU A 334 -11.45 -3.96 35.30
C LEU A 334 -12.77 -4.54 35.84
N ALA A 335 -12.78 -5.00 37.09
CA ALA A 335 -14.00 -5.52 37.70
C ALA A 335 -15.06 -4.42 37.88
N LEU A 336 -14.64 -3.24 38.34
CA LEU A 336 -15.52 -2.07 38.52
C LEU A 336 -16.11 -1.61 37.19
N THR A 337 -15.28 -1.47 36.15
CA THR A 337 -15.75 -1.12 34.78
C THR A 337 -16.64 -2.19 34.15
N GLY A 338 -16.50 -3.46 34.59
CA GLY A 338 -17.41 -4.55 34.26
C GLY A 338 -18.81 -4.42 34.87
N GLY A 339 -18.97 -3.55 35.89
CA GLY A 339 -20.20 -3.31 36.64
C GLY A 339 -20.23 -3.99 38.02
N ALA A 340 -19.11 -4.53 38.52
CA ALA A 340 -19.06 -5.12 39.85
C ALA A 340 -19.09 -4.06 40.96
N SER A 341 -19.75 -4.35 42.08
CA SER A 341 -19.67 -3.50 43.28
C SER A 341 -18.34 -3.71 44.02
N ALA A 342 -17.96 -2.76 44.89
CA ALA A 342 -16.77 -2.92 45.73
C ALA A 342 -16.87 -4.16 46.64
N GLU A 343 -18.09 -4.49 47.10
CA GLU A 343 -18.39 -5.70 47.87
C GLU A 343 -18.19 -6.97 47.05
N ASP A 344 -18.60 -6.98 45.78
CA ASP A 344 -18.41 -8.14 44.90
C ASP A 344 -16.93 -8.36 44.57
N VAL A 345 -16.18 -7.27 44.35
CA VAL A 345 -14.72 -7.34 44.16
C VAL A 345 -14.03 -7.87 45.42
N ALA A 346 -14.43 -7.41 46.61
CA ALA A 346 -13.88 -7.89 47.87
C ALA A 346 -14.15 -9.39 48.06
N ARG A 347 -15.39 -9.82 47.82
CA ARG A 347 -15.81 -11.23 47.91
C ARG A 347 -15.05 -12.11 46.90
N GLY A 348 -14.98 -11.67 45.64
CA GLY A 348 -14.33 -12.43 44.57
C GLY A 348 -12.83 -12.60 44.77
N ARG A 349 -12.18 -11.65 45.44
CA ARG A 349 -10.72 -11.68 45.69
C ARG A 349 -10.34 -12.18 47.08
N GLY A 350 -11.31 -12.47 47.95
CA GLY A 350 -11.05 -12.92 49.32
C GLY A 350 -10.36 -11.87 50.20
N VAL A 351 -10.59 -10.58 49.95
CA VAL A 351 -9.99 -9.46 50.69
C VAL A 351 -11.06 -8.62 51.41
N SER A 352 -10.64 -7.81 52.38
CA SER A 352 -11.58 -6.94 53.09
C SER A 352 -12.15 -5.84 52.19
N LEU A 353 -13.38 -5.40 52.45
CA LEU A 353 -13.98 -4.25 51.77
C LEU A 353 -13.14 -2.97 51.94
N MET A 354 -12.48 -2.81 53.10
CA MET A 354 -11.58 -1.69 53.36
C MET A 354 -10.35 -1.71 52.43
N THR A 355 -9.80 -2.89 52.13
CA THR A 355 -8.70 -3.06 51.18
C THR A 355 -9.12 -2.60 49.79
N VAL A 356 -10.30 -3.04 49.31
CA VAL A 356 -10.83 -2.62 48.00
C VAL A 356 -11.10 -1.11 47.98
N ARG A 357 -11.68 -0.53 49.03
CA ARG A 357 -11.89 0.93 49.13
C ARG A 357 -10.59 1.72 49.08
N SER A 358 -9.52 1.22 49.70
CA SER A 358 -8.20 1.81 49.60
C SER A 358 -7.63 1.74 48.18
N GLN A 359 -7.79 0.60 47.50
CA GLN A 359 -7.39 0.43 46.10
C GLN A 359 -8.18 1.35 45.17
N ILE A 360 -9.49 1.53 45.39
CA ILE A 360 -10.31 2.48 44.61
C ILE A 360 -9.79 3.90 44.76
N ARG A 361 -9.45 4.35 45.97
CA ARG A 361 -8.85 5.69 46.17
C ARG A 361 -7.53 5.85 45.43
N SER A 362 -6.69 4.81 45.46
CA SER A 362 -5.43 4.80 44.72
C SER A 362 -5.66 4.87 43.20
N ILE A 363 -6.60 4.08 42.67
CA ILE A 363 -6.99 4.10 41.25
C ILE A 363 -7.45 5.50 40.84
N LEU A 364 -8.40 6.09 41.58
CA LEU A 364 -8.91 7.43 41.27
C LEU A 364 -7.80 8.49 41.30
N GLY A 365 -6.89 8.42 42.28
CA GLY A 365 -5.75 9.34 42.37
C GLY A 365 -4.77 9.18 41.21
N LYS A 366 -4.45 7.93 40.83
CA LYS A 366 -3.53 7.62 39.72
C LYS A 366 -4.14 7.87 38.33
N SER A 367 -5.47 7.82 38.20
CA SER A 367 -6.18 8.10 36.96
C SER A 367 -6.69 9.54 36.85
N GLU A 368 -6.43 10.38 37.86
CA GLU A 368 -6.94 11.75 37.97
C GLU A 368 -8.48 11.85 37.82
N ALA A 369 -9.20 10.81 38.25
CA ALA A 369 -10.67 10.78 38.15
C ALA A 369 -11.29 11.29 39.46
N ASP A 370 -12.23 12.24 39.35
CA ASP A 370 -12.89 12.83 40.53
C ASP A 370 -13.73 11.81 41.32
N ASN A 371 -14.27 10.82 40.61
CA ASN A 371 -15.12 9.78 41.18
C ASN A 371 -15.19 8.55 40.26
N LEU A 372 -15.78 7.47 40.77
CA LEU A 372 -15.85 6.19 40.05
C LEU A 372 -16.62 6.29 38.72
N ARG A 373 -17.66 7.13 38.62
CA ARG A 373 -18.41 7.30 37.36
C ARG A 373 -17.56 7.97 36.29
N ASP A 374 -16.74 8.94 36.69
CA ASP A 374 -15.81 9.60 35.77
C ASP A 374 -14.74 8.62 35.28
N PHE A 375 -14.17 7.84 36.19
CA PHE A 375 -13.26 6.74 35.85
C PHE A 375 -13.90 5.75 34.86
N GLU A 376 -15.11 5.26 35.15
CA GLU A 376 -15.84 4.35 34.27
C GLU A 376 -16.06 4.91 32.86
N ARG A 377 -16.39 6.21 32.75
CA ARG A 377 -16.54 6.91 31.47
C ARG A 377 -15.22 6.97 30.70
N THR A 378 -14.11 7.27 31.36
CA THR A 378 -12.78 7.29 30.76
C THR A 378 -12.39 5.90 30.27
N MET A 379 -12.62 4.87 31.08
CA MET A 379 -12.35 3.48 30.70
C MET A 379 -13.21 3.01 29.52
N ALA A 380 -14.49 3.40 29.47
CA ALA A 380 -15.38 3.10 28.34
C ALA A 380 -14.91 3.77 27.04
N THR A 381 -14.32 4.97 27.13
CA THR A 381 -13.75 5.69 25.99
C THR A 381 -12.44 5.03 25.52
N LEU A 382 -11.56 4.66 26.45
CA LEU A 382 -10.31 3.95 26.12
C LEU A 382 -10.58 2.59 25.49
N GLY A 383 -11.51 1.80 26.05
CA GLY A 383 -11.92 0.53 25.46
C GLY A 383 -12.45 0.68 24.03
N ALA A 384 -13.05 1.81 23.69
CA ALA A 384 -13.50 2.10 22.33
C ALA A 384 -12.37 2.40 21.33
N LEU A 385 -11.15 2.68 21.80
CA LEU A 385 -10.00 3.07 21.00
C LEU A 385 -8.93 1.96 20.90
N VAL A 386 -9.00 0.91 21.73
CA VAL A 386 -8.04 -0.20 21.69
C VAL A 386 -8.14 -0.93 20.35
N PRO A 387 -7.07 -0.95 19.53
CA PRO A 387 -7.05 -1.71 18.29
C PRO A 387 -7.27 -3.20 18.57
N GLN A 388 -8.01 -3.88 17.70
CA GLN A 388 -8.11 -5.33 17.76
C GLN A 388 -6.88 -5.94 17.10
N LEU A 389 -5.74 -5.90 17.80
CA LEU A 389 -4.56 -6.65 17.39
C LEU A 389 -4.91 -8.14 17.43
N ARG A 390 -4.71 -8.84 16.31
CA ARG A 390 -4.90 -10.28 16.21
C ARG A 390 -3.76 -11.04 16.86
#